data_AF-A0A941N3V9-F1
#
_entry.id   AF-A0A941N3V9-F1
#
_cell.length_a   1.000
_cell.length_b   1.000
_cell.length_c   1.000
_cell.angle_alpha   90.00
_cell.angle_beta   90.00
_cell.angle_gamma   90.00
#
_symmetry.space_group_name_H-M   'P 1'
#
loop_
_entity.id
_entity.type
_entity.pdbx_description
1 polymer ?
#
loop_
_entity_poly.entity_id
_entity_poly.type
_entity_poly.pdbx_seq_one_letter_code
_entity_poly.pdbx_strand_id
1 'polypeptide(L)' 'MTGDSLDDILDSLFHGCAWAAFIDQAVEEGGPPDMEATRRRAYRYYEEELAKQDRNRKE' A
#
# COMPACT_ATOMS: atom_id res chain seq x y z
N MET A 1 23.04 -14.50 2.18
CA MET A 1 22.27 -13.29 1.86
C MET A 1 20.92 -13.70 1.30
N THR A 2 19.87 -13.74 2.13
CA THR A 2 18.49 -13.99 1.67
C THR A 2 17.55 -13.25 2.62
N GLY A 3 17.51 -11.92 2.48
CA GLY A 3 16.54 -11.04 3.14
C GLY A 3 15.91 -10.06 2.15
N ASP A 4 16.10 -10.28 0.85
CA ASP A 4 15.87 -9.29 -0.22
C ASP A 4 14.49 -9.46 -0.88
N SER A 5 13.96 -10.69 -0.96
CA SER A 5 12.72 -10.96 -1.69
C SER A 5 11.44 -10.65 -0.92
N LEU A 6 11.47 -10.69 0.42
CA LEU A 6 10.28 -10.32 1.21
C LEU A 6 10.13 -8.80 1.25
N ASP A 7 11.24 -8.08 1.46
CA ASP A 7 11.27 -6.61 1.37
C ASP A 7 10.87 -6.16 -0.04
N ASP A 8 11.37 -6.76 -1.12
CA ASP A 8 11.02 -6.40 -2.50
C ASP A 8 9.55 -6.69 -2.87
N ILE A 9 8.96 -7.79 -2.36
CA ILE A 9 7.53 -8.09 -2.50
C ILE A 9 6.68 -7.10 -1.69
N LEU A 10 7.07 -6.83 -0.45
CA LEU A 10 6.37 -5.88 0.41
C LEU A 10 6.49 -4.45 -0.15
N ASP A 11 7.65 -4.10 -0.70
CA ASP A 11 7.93 -2.84 -1.36
C ASP A 11 7.09 -2.74 -2.65
N SER A 12 6.98 -3.80 -3.44
CA SER A 12 6.11 -3.82 -4.62
C SER A 12 4.61 -3.68 -4.28
N LEU A 13 4.12 -4.38 -3.25
CA LEU A 13 2.74 -4.28 -2.78
C LEU A 13 2.45 -2.91 -2.17
N PHE A 14 3.37 -2.41 -1.35
CA PHE A 14 3.27 -1.11 -0.70
C PHE A 14 3.35 0.02 -1.72
N HIS A 15 4.22 -0.04 -2.73
CA HIS A 15 4.28 0.91 -3.83
C HIS A 15 2.99 0.91 -4.65
N GLY A 16 2.41 -0.27 -4.91
CA GLY A 16 1.09 -0.38 -5.54
C GLY A 16 -0.02 0.29 -4.71
N CYS A 17 -0.05 0.02 -3.41
CA CYS A 17 -0.99 0.63 -2.47
C CYS A 17 -0.78 2.16 -2.34
N ALA A 18 0.47 2.60 -2.33
CA ALA A 18 0.85 4.00 -2.25
C ALA A 18 0.44 4.77 -3.50
N TRP A 19 0.62 4.16 -4.67
CA TRP A 19 0.17 4.77 -5.92
C TRP A 19 -1.35 4.83 -6.01
N ALA A 20 -2.06 3.77 -5.64
CA ALA A 20 -3.53 3.78 -5.58
C ALA A 20 -4.05 4.86 -4.62
N ALA A 21 -3.45 4.96 -3.42
CA ALA A 21 -3.78 6.00 -2.45
C ALA A 21 -3.51 7.41 -2.98
N PHE A 22 -2.38 7.62 -3.66
CA PHE A 22 -2.02 8.91 -4.23
C PHE A 22 -3.02 9.37 -5.29
N ILE A 23 -3.44 8.47 -6.18
CA ILE A 23 -4.43 8.77 -7.22
C ILE A 23 -5.80 9.06 -6.60
N ASP A 24 -6.25 8.21 -5.67
CA ASP A 24 -7.55 8.38 -4.99
C ASP A 24 -7.62 9.75 -4.29
N GLN A 25 -6.54 10.11 -3.58
CA GLN A 25 -6.50 11.36 -2.83
C GLN A 25 -6.33 12.58 -3.76
N ALA A 26 -5.58 12.46 -4.86
CA ALA A 26 -5.47 13.53 -5.86
C ALA A 26 -6.80 13.80 -6.57
N VAL A 27 -7.58 12.75 -6.82
CA VAL A 27 -8.93 12.86 -7.41
C VAL A 27 -9.90 13.50 -6.42
N GLU A 28 -9.87 13.10 -5.15
CA GLU A 28 -10.73 13.69 -4.11
C GLU A 28 -10.43 15.17 -3.85
N GLU A 29 -9.16 15.55 -3.81
CA GLU A 29 -8.74 16.94 -3.56
C GLU A 29 -8.81 17.83 -4.82
N GLY A 30 -8.90 17.23 -6.01
CA GLY A 30 -8.90 17.96 -7.28
C GLY A 30 -7.60 18.74 -7.52
N GLY A 31 -6.50 18.29 -6.91
CA GLY A 31 -5.23 19.00 -6.80
C GLY A 31 -4.10 18.09 -6.32
N PRO A 32 -2.88 18.63 -6.08
CA PRO A 32 -1.78 17.82 -5.58
C PRO A 32 -2.17 17.22 -4.22
N PRO A 33 -2.10 15.88 -4.07
CA PRO A 33 -2.56 15.21 -2.86
C PRO A 33 -1.67 15.54 -1.67
N ASP A 34 -2.27 15.61 -0.49
CA ASP A 34 -1.53 15.68 0.76
C ASP A 34 -0.70 14.42 0.99
N MET A 35 0.62 14.60 1.10
CA MET A 35 1.57 13.49 1.23
C MET A 35 1.37 12.70 2.52
N GLU A 36 0.95 13.33 3.62
CA GLU A 36 0.68 12.62 4.87
C GLU A 36 -0.62 11.81 4.79
N ALA A 37 -1.68 12.37 4.22
CA ALA A 37 -2.96 11.72 4.03
C ALA A 37 -2.84 10.53 3.06
N THR A 38 -2.13 10.71 1.95
CA THR A 38 -1.78 9.66 0.99
C THR A 38 -1.01 8.54 1.67
N ARG A 39 0.02 8.88 2.47
CA ARG A 39 0.81 7.88 3.20
C ARG A 39 -0.06 7.09 4.19
N ARG A 40 -0.93 7.74 4.96
CA ARG A 40 -1.85 7.05 5.89
C ARG A 40 -2.81 6.11 5.16
N ARG A 41 -3.33 6.52 4.00
CA ARG A 41 -4.17 5.66 3.14
C ARG A 41 -3.39 4.46 2.61
N ALA A 42 -2.17 4.68 2.12
CA ALA A 42 -1.30 3.63 1.59
C ALA A 42 -1.04 2.54 2.64
N TYR A 43 -0.73 2.92 3.88
CA TYR A 43 -0.56 1.98 4.98
C TYR A 43 -1.83 1.18 5.27
N ARG A 44 -3.02 1.82 5.26
CA ARG A 44 -4.28 1.09 5.44
C ARG A 44 -4.51 0.05 4.35
N TYR A 45 -4.33 0.42 3.08
CA TYR A 45 -4.48 -0.53 1.98
C TYR A 45 -3.48 -1.68 2.08
N TYR A 46 -2.24 -1.38 2.45
CA TYR A 46 -1.22 -2.39 2.68
C TYR A 46 -1.59 -3.36 3.82
N GLU A 47 -2.05 -2.85 4.97
CA GLU A 47 -2.51 -3.69 6.09
C GLU A 47 -3.72 -4.56 5.71
N GLU A 48 -4.66 -4.04 4.92
CA GLU A 48 -5.81 -4.79 4.42
C GLU A 48 -5.40 -5.92 3.48
N GLU A 49 -4.50 -5.66 2.53
CA GLU A 49 -3.96 -6.67 1.62
C GLU A 49 -3.13 -7.71 2.38
N LEU A 50 -2.34 -7.30 3.37
CA LEU A 50 -1.59 -8.22 4.22
C LEU A 50 -2.53 -9.13 5.03
N ALA A 51 -3.62 -8.57 5.56
CA ALA A 51 -4.65 -9.34 6.26
C ALA A 51 -5.39 -10.32 5.32
N LYS A 52 -5.61 -9.94 4.05
CA LYS A 52 -6.16 -10.85 3.02
C LYS A 52 -5.19 -12.00 2.72
N GLN A 53 -3.89 -11.71 2.60
CA GLN A 53 -2.87 -12.74 2.37
C GLN A 53 -2.74 -13.71 3.54
N ASP A 54 -2.74 -13.24 4.79
CA ASP A 54 -2.64 -14.13 5.96
C ASP A 54 -3.91 -14.99 6.13
N ARG A 55 -5.09 -14.47 5.77
CA ARG A 55 -6.32 -15.27 5.68
C ARG A 55 -6.21 -16.35 4.61
N ASN A 56 -5.80 -16.00 3.40
CA ASN A 56 -5.67 -16.93 2.28
C ASN A 56 -4.58 -18.00 2.50
N ARG A 57 -3.62 -17.77 3.40
CA ARG A 57 -2.58 -18.75 3.78
C ARG A 57 -3.04 -19.77 4.83
N LYS A 58 -4.11 -19.49 5.57
CA LYS A 58 -4.63 -20.34 6.66
C LYS A 58 -5.77 -21.27 6.23
N GLU A 59 -6.25 -21.14 5.01
CA GLU A 59 -7.23 -22.05 4.36
C GLU A 59 -6.51 -23.11 3.52
#